data_AF-A0A849SQF7-F1
#
_entry.id   AF-A0A849SQF7-F1
#
_cell.length_a   1.000
_cell.length_b   1.000
_cell.length_c   1.000
_cell.angle_alpha   90.00
_cell.angle_beta   90.00
_cell.angle_gamma   90.00
#
_symmetry.space_group_name_H-M   'P 1'
#
loop_
_entity.id
_entity.type
_entity.pdbx_description
1 polymer ?
#
loop_
_entity_poly.entity_id
_entity_poly.type
_entity_poly.pdbx_seq_one_letter_code
_entity_poly.pdbx_strand_id
1 'polypeptide(L)'
;MYEAANCLFFFYPKKSGPMSRKKLLFILPLLLPLNSQAHESQTCASTISELRVMLSDQTFPLKWEETSMDDGKPLVVSIYENNGNLSLSFNKTSEGFWAESAGTICQSGAVLETRFSREQIRLGPAANWTVRFALRKGGKFTLTKFGTDQLKIATSGWSGVFTPKLK
;
A
#
# COMPACT_ATOMS: atom_id res chain seq x y z
N MET A 1 21.91 -5.74 -22.55
CA MET A 1 22.46 -6.63 -23.60
C MET A 1 21.41 -7.70 -23.81
N TYR A 2 20.61 -7.79 -24.88
CA TYR A 2 20.73 -7.35 -26.28
C TYR A 2 19.33 -7.04 -26.84
N GLU A 3 19.31 -6.20 -27.88
CA GLU A 3 18.18 -5.70 -28.65
C GLU A 3 17.81 -6.68 -29.78
N ALA A 4 16.53 -6.81 -30.13
CA ALA A 4 16.13 -7.28 -31.46
C ALA A 4 14.68 -6.88 -31.77
N ALA A 5 14.56 -5.83 -32.58
CA ALA A 5 13.39 -5.54 -33.40
C ALA A 5 13.21 -6.64 -34.47
N ASN A 6 11.97 -6.92 -34.88
CA ASN A 6 11.74 -7.43 -36.24
C ASN A 6 10.33 -7.09 -36.75
N CYS A 7 10.30 -6.20 -37.73
CA CYS A 7 9.20 -6.01 -38.66
C CYS A 7 9.12 -7.23 -39.59
N LEU A 8 7.91 -7.73 -39.85
CA LEU A 8 7.63 -8.57 -41.01
C LEU A 8 6.29 -8.14 -41.64
N PHE A 9 6.42 -7.45 -42.78
CA PHE A 9 5.41 -7.46 -43.83
C PHE A 9 5.28 -8.90 -44.37
N PHE A 10 4.06 -9.38 -44.63
CA PHE A 10 3.56 -9.61 -45.99
C PHE A 10 2.33 -10.54 -46.09
N PHE A 11 1.52 -10.18 -47.08
CA PHE A 11 0.66 -10.99 -47.96
C PHE A 11 -0.48 -11.84 -47.39
N TYR A 12 -1.70 -11.34 -47.61
CA TYR A 12 -2.94 -12.12 -47.77
C TYR A 12 -2.88 -13.03 -49.02
N PRO A 13 -3.39 -14.27 -48.93
CA PRO A 13 -3.98 -14.92 -50.09
C PRO A 13 -5.47 -15.26 -49.93
N LYS A 14 -6.15 -14.92 -51.02
CA LYS A 14 -7.48 -15.21 -51.58
C LYS A 14 -8.18 -16.52 -51.14
N LYS A 15 -9.47 -16.43 -50.79
CA LYS A 15 -10.41 -17.55 -50.58
C LYS A 15 -11.16 -17.93 -51.87
N SER A 16 -11.39 -19.24 -52.03
CA SER A 16 -12.68 -19.91 -52.33
C SER A 16 -12.63 -20.98 -53.44
N GLY A 17 -13.10 -22.20 -53.10
CA GLY A 17 -13.35 -23.35 -53.96
C GLY A 17 -13.90 -24.54 -53.12
N PRO A 18 -14.94 -25.28 -53.55
CA PRO A 18 -15.78 -26.08 -52.64
C PRO A 18 -15.53 -27.61 -52.61
N MET A 19 -15.92 -28.21 -51.47
CA MET A 19 -16.31 -29.60 -51.16
C MET A 19 -15.44 -30.80 -51.62
N SER A 20 -14.87 -31.50 -50.62
CA SER A 20 -14.98 -32.96 -50.53
C SER A 20 -14.81 -33.44 -49.08
N ARG A 21 -15.68 -34.37 -48.67
CA ARG A 21 -15.79 -34.94 -47.32
C ARG A 21 -14.55 -35.77 -46.94
N LYS A 22 -14.04 -35.57 -45.73
CA LYS A 22 -13.54 -36.65 -44.84
C LYS A 22 -13.42 -36.11 -43.41
N LYS A 23 -14.08 -36.79 -42.47
CA LYS A 23 -14.05 -36.49 -41.04
C LYS A 23 -12.63 -36.75 -40.52
N LEU A 24 -12.02 -35.77 -39.88
CA LEU A 24 -10.89 -35.98 -38.98
C LEU A 24 -11.13 -35.11 -37.74
N LEU A 25 -11.61 -35.75 -36.66
CA LEU A 25 -11.62 -35.16 -35.33
C LEU A 25 -10.16 -34.89 -34.94
N PHE A 26 -9.81 -33.62 -34.74
CA PHE A 26 -8.65 -33.24 -33.95
C PHE A 26 -9.14 -32.45 -32.75
N ILE A 27 -9.11 -33.12 -31.60
CA ILE A 27 -9.33 -32.54 -30.27
C ILE A 27 -8.10 -31.68 -29.98
N LEU A 28 -8.28 -30.35 -29.91
CA LEU A 28 -7.24 -29.43 -29.46
C LEU A 28 -7.45 -29.18 -27.96
N PRO A 29 -6.58 -29.68 -27.06
CA PRO A 29 -6.71 -29.36 -25.65
C PRO A 29 -6.28 -27.89 -25.47
N LEU A 30 -7.20 -27.15 -24.86
CA LEU A 30 -7.09 -25.75 -24.48
C LEU A 30 -5.96 -25.60 -23.44
N LEU A 31 -4.77 -25.17 -23.86
CA LEU A 31 -3.73 -24.72 -22.93
C LEU A 31 -4.11 -23.33 -22.40
N LEU A 32 -5.02 -23.29 -21.43
CA LEU A 32 -5.20 -22.15 -20.55
C LEU A 32 -4.01 -22.13 -19.58
N PRO A 33 -3.10 -21.14 -19.64
CA PRO A 33 -2.26 -20.87 -18.47
C PRO A 33 -3.19 -20.37 -17.37
N LEU A 34 -3.48 -21.22 -16.38
CA LEU A 34 -3.96 -20.77 -15.08
C LEU A 34 -2.84 -19.90 -14.48
N ASN A 35 -2.87 -18.62 -14.77
CA ASN A 35 -2.20 -17.62 -13.95
C ASN A 35 -2.99 -17.52 -12.63
N SER A 36 -2.85 -18.53 -11.76
CA SER A 36 -3.17 -18.37 -10.36
C SER A 36 -2.16 -17.40 -9.79
N GLN A 37 -2.47 -16.10 -9.84
CA GLN A 37 -1.87 -15.17 -8.91
C GLN A 37 -2.36 -15.58 -7.53
N ALA A 38 -1.56 -16.36 -6.81
CA ALA A 38 -1.74 -16.59 -5.40
C ALA A 38 -1.58 -15.22 -4.73
N HIS A 39 -2.70 -14.53 -4.53
CA HIS A 39 -2.74 -13.32 -3.73
C HIS A 39 -2.45 -13.78 -2.30
N GLU A 40 -1.24 -13.51 -1.82
CA GLU A 40 -0.89 -13.75 -0.42
C GLU A 40 -1.96 -13.08 0.45
N SER A 41 -2.62 -13.86 1.31
CA SER A 41 -3.69 -13.37 2.15
C SER A 41 -3.11 -12.32 3.10
N GLN A 42 -3.48 -11.06 2.90
CA GLN A 42 -3.09 -9.97 3.80
C GLN A 42 -3.85 -10.15 5.11
N THR A 43 -3.12 -10.31 6.22
CA THR A 43 -3.72 -10.29 7.55
C THR A 43 -3.94 -8.83 7.95
N CYS A 44 -5.12 -8.49 8.48
CA CYS A 44 -5.46 -7.12 8.85
C CYS A 44 -5.89 -7.03 10.30
N ALA A 45 -5.55 -5.91 10.94
CA ALA A 45 -5.95 -5.56 12.29
C ALA A 45 -6.87 -4.33 12.28
N SER A 46 -7.94 -4.41 13.07
CA SER A 46 -8.90 -3.35 13.35
C SER A 46 -8.77 -2.79 14.77
N THR A 47 -8.04 -3.49 15.64
CA THR A 47 -7.74 -3.11 17.03
C THR A 47 -6.23 -3.16 17.31
N ILE A 48 -5.77 -2.48 18.37
CA ILE A 48 -4.40 -2.54 18.88
C ILE A 48 -4.06 -3.96 19.32
N SER A 49 -5.01 -4.66 19.95
CA SER A 49 -4.83 -6.06 20.36
C SER A 49 -4.57 -6.95 19.14
N GLU A 50 -5.38 -6.83 18.09
CA GLU A 50 -5.16 -7.54 16.82
C GLU A 50 -3.84 -7.13 16.17
N LEU A 51 -3.48 -5.84 16.19
CA LEU A 51 -2.23 -5.33 15.62
C LEU A 51 -1.01 -5.96 16.31
N ARG A 52 -1.02 -6.03 17.64
CA ARG A 52 0.06 -6.64 18.43
C ARG A 52 0.18 -8.14 18.22
N VAL A 53 -0.95 -8.84 18.10
CA VAL A 53 -0.99 -10.27 17.78
C VAL A 53 -0.46 -10.50 16.37
N MET A 54 -0.94 -9.74 15.38
CA MET A 54 -0.49 -9.81 13.99
C MET A 54 1.03 -9.58 13.89
N LEU A 55 1.57 -8.63 14.65
CA LEU A 55 3.00 -8.34 14.69
C LEU A 55 3.84 -9.27 15.56
N SER A 56 3.22 -10.16 16.33
CA SER A 56 3.89 -10.94 17.39
C SER A 56 4.72 -10.06 18.34
N ASP A 57 4.23 -8.85 18.62
CA ASP A 57 4.92 -7.83 19.43
C ASP A 57 3.91 -7.15 20.36
N GLN A 58 3.79 -7.67 21.58
CA GLN A 58 2.89 -7.12 22.61
C GLN A 58 3.32 -5.73 23.10
N THR A 59 4.57 -5.36 22.83
CA THR A 59 5.17 -4.08 23.22
C THR A 59 5.20 -3.08 22.08
N PHE A 60 4.55 -3.38 20.93
CA PHE A 60 4.58 -2.51 19.76
C PHE A 60 4.23 -1.06 20.14
N PRO A 61 5.14 -0.10 19.88
CA PRO A 61 4.93 1.29 20.24
C PRO A 61 3.73 1.89 19.52
N LEU A 62 2.90 2.61 20.25
CA LEU A 62 1.72 3.30 19.71
C LEU A 62 2.00 4.77 19.38
N LYS A 63 3.19 5.27 19.73
CA LYS A 63 3.61 6.64 19.49
C LYS A 63 5.02 6.67 18.93
N TRP A 64 5.19 7.43 17.86
CA TRP A 64 6.43 7.50 17.09
C TRP A 64 6.76 8.96 16.81
N GLU A 65 8.02 9.35 16.91
CA GLU A 65 8.50 10.71 16.63
C GLU A 65 9.47 10.69 15.46
N GLU A 66 9.29 11.62 14.52
CA GLU A 66 10.12 11.73 13.32
C GLU A 66 11.54 12.15 13.67
N THR A 67 12.52 11.47 13.09
CA THR A 67 13.95 11.75 13.25
C THR A 67 14.65 12.14 11.95
N SER A 68 13.97 12.00 10.81
CA SER A 68 14.50 12.38 9.49
C SER A 68 14.41 13.87 9.18
N MET A 69 13.77 14.67 10.03
CA MET A 69 13.47 16.08 9.80
C MET A 69 14.52 16.98 10.47
N ASP A 70 14.91 18.06 9.81
CA ASP A 70 15.93 19.03 10.26
C ASP A 70 15.35 20.41 10.64
N ASP A 71 14.06 20.64 10.41
CA ASP A 71 13.38 21.91 10.72
C ASP A 71 13.05 22.13 12.22
N GLY A 72 13.41 21.16 13.07
CA GLY A 72 13.18 21.17 14.51
C GLY A 72 11.71 20.95 14.92
N LYS A 73 10.84 20.54 13.99
CA LYS A 73 9.40 20.38 14.21
C LYS A 73 8.94 18.97 13.79
N PRO A 74 9.40 17.93 14.48
CA PRO A 74 9.16 16.56 14.08
C PRO A 74 7.66 16.23 14.07
N LEU A 75 7.23 15.39 13.13
CA LEU A 75 5.91 14.77 13.19
C LEU A 75 5.87 13.75 14.32
N VAL A 76 4.78 13.76 15.08
CA VAL A 76 4.44 12.74 16.04
C VAL A 76 3.26 11.95 15.50
N VAL A 77 3.46 10.65 15.32
CA VAL A 77 2.43 9.71 14.89
C VAL A 77 1.91 8.98 16.11
N SER A 78 0.58 8.90 16.24
CA SER A 78 -0.11 8.14 17.28
C SER A 78 -1.07 7.15 16.65
N ILE A 79 -1.01 5.90 17.11
CA ILE A 79 -1.93 4.82 16.73
C ILE A 79 -2.87 4.60 17.92
N TYR A 80 -4.17 4.73 17.69
CA TYR A 80 -5.19 4.50 18.72
C TYR A 80 -6.43 3.85 18.11
N GLU A 81 -7.30 3.34 18.97
CA GLU A 81 -8.60 2.83 18.58
C GLU A 81 -9.66 3.90 18.71
N ASN A 82 -10.56 3.97 17.73
CA ASN A 82 -11.74 4.80 17.77
C ASN A 82 -12.89 4.09 17.05
N ASN A 83 -14.01 3.86 17.76
CA ASN A 83 -15.21 3.21 17.21
C ASN A 83 -14.93 1.90 16.45
N GLY A 84 -14.09 1.03 17.02
CA GLY A 84 -13.76 -0.28 16.42
C GLY A 84 -12.84 -0.21 15.20
N ASN A 85 -12.20 0.93 14.94
CA ASN A 85 -11.17 1.08 13.90
C ASN A 85 -9.85 1.56 14.51
N LEU A 86 -8.75 1.23 13.84
CA LEU A 86 -7.46 1.87 14.12
C LEU A 86 -7.45 3.25 13.46
N SER A 87 -6.87 4.21 14.16
CA SER A 87 -6.62 5.55 13.65
C SER A 87 -5.15 5.90 13.78
N LEU A 88 -4.60 6.47 12.70
CA LEU A 88 -3.27 7.08 12.68
C LEU A 88 -3.44 8.58 12.68
N SER A 89 -3.01 9.24 13.77
CA SER A 89 -2.98 10.69 13.87
C SER A 89 -1.55 11.20 13.79
N PHE A 90 -1.35 12.21 12.97
CA PHE A 90 -0.10 12.88 12.69
C PHE A 90 -0.23 14.33 13.18
N ASN A 91 0.63 14.73 14.10
CA ASN A 91 0.68 16.07 14.63
C ASN A 91 2.10 16.61 14.48
N LYS A 92 2.26 17.74 13.80
CA LYS A 92 3.57 18.36 13.60
C LYS A 92 3.88 19.22 14.82
N THR A 93 5.00 18.95 15.48
CA THR A 93 5.37 19.65 16.70
C THR A 93 5.40 21.16 16.45
N SER A 94 4.73 21.94 17.30
CA SER A 94 4.58 23.40 17.20
C SER A 94 3.77 23.93 16.00
N GLU A 95 3.37 23.10 15.03
CA GLU A 95 2.53 23.51 13.87
C GLU A 95 1.12 22.91 13.91
N GLY A 96 0.92 21.85 14.70
CA GLY A 96 -0.38 21.27 14.98
C GLY A 96 -0.79 20.18 13.99
N PHE A 97 -2.11 20.02 13.85
CA PHE A 97 -2.72 18.90 13.14
C PHE A 97 -2.21 18.79 11.69
N TRP A 98 -1.67 17.62 11.34
CA TRP A 98 -1.14 17.32 10.01
C TRP A 98 -2.09 16.40 9.24
N ALA A 99 -2.43 15.23 9.80
CA ALA A 99 -3.46 14.36 9.24
C ALA A 99 -4.00 13.38 10.28
N GLU A 100 -5.19 12.82 10.03
CA GLU A 100 -5.77 11.70 10.76
C GLU A 100 -6.43 10.77 9.76
N SER A 101 -6.08 9.49 9.75
CA SER A 101 -6.78 8.46 8.97
C SER A 101 -7.37 7.38 9.86
N ALA A 102 -8.56 6.90 9.52
CA ALA A 102 -9.18 5.72 10.14
C ALA A 102 -9.21 4.54 9.17
N GLY A 103 -9.00 3.33 9.68
CA GLY A 103 -9.10 2.11 8.87
C GLY A 103 -8.49 0.90 9.56
N THR A 104 -8.29 -0.15 8.77
CA THR A 104 -7.52 -1.33 9.20
C THR A 104 -6.05 -1.14 8.82
N ILE A 105 -5.17 -1.82 9.56
CA ILE A 105 -3.75 -1.94 9.22
C ILE A 105 -3.53 -3.38 8.76
N CYS A 106 -3.13 -3.56 7.52
CA CYS A 106 -2.87 -4.86 6.93
C CYS A 106 -1.36 -5.11 6.81
N GLN A 107 -0.94 -6.34 7.07
CA GLN A 107 0.44 -6.78 6.90
C GLN A 107 0.61 -7.54 5.57
N SER A 108 1.67 -7.20 4.85
CA SER A 108 2.17 -7.93 3.68
C SER A 108 3.68 -8.04 3.80
N GLY A 109 4.18 -9.23 4.16
CA GLY A 109 5.58 -9.43 4.54
C GLY A 109 6.00 -8.55 5.72
N ALA A 110 7.05 -7.76 5.53
CA ALA A 110 7.59 -6.81 6.53
C ALA A 110 6.92 -5.42 6.49
N VAL A 111 5.91 -5.24 5.63
CA VAL A 111 5.26 -3.95 5.39
C VAL A 111 3.86 -3.95 5.99
N LEU A 112 3.57 -2.93 6.78
CA LEU A 112 2.24 -2.60 7.22
C LEU A 112 1.65 -1.53 6.30
N GLU A 113 0.38 -1.66 5.95
CA GLU A 113 -0.32 -0.72 5.09
C GLU A 113 -1.69 -0.42 5.67
N THR A 114 -2.03 0.87 5.77
CA THR A 114 -3.39 1.30 6.02
C THR A 114 -3.90 2.05 4.79
N ARG A 115 -4.98 1.55 4.20
CA ARG A 115 -5.68 2.18 3.07
C ARG A 115 -6.89 2.92 3.62
N PHE A 116 -7.14 4.11 3.09
CA PHE A 116 -8.25 4.95 3.51
C PHE A 116 -8.90 5.61 2.30
N SER A 117 -10.23 5.71 2.33
CA SER A 117 -11.01 6.51 1.39
C SER A 117 -10.89 8.01 1.71
N ARG A 118 -11.56 8.83 0.91
CA ARG A 118 -11.65 10.28 1.14
C ARG A 118 -12.32 10.61 2.48
N GLU A 119 -13.34 9.85 2.86
CA GLU A 119 -14.14 10.05 4.06
C GLU A 119 -13.37 9.64 5.32
N GLN A 120 -12.38 8.77 5.14
CA GLN A 120 -11.57 8.20 6.21
C GLN A 120 -10.28 8.99 6.49
N ILE A 121 -9.98 10.05 5.72
CA ILE A 121 -8.81 10.91 5.92
C ILE A 121 -9.22 12.36 6.19
N ARG A 122 -8.65 12.93 7.24
CA ARG A 122 -8.73 14.35 7.56
C ARG A 122 -7.34 14.94 7.45
N LEU A 123 -7.18 15.97 6.62
CA LEU A 123 -5.92 16.65 6.41
C LEU A 123 -5.94 17.98 7.16
N GLY A 124 -4.90 18.24 7.94
CA GLY A 124 -4.75 19.45 8.72
C GLY A 124 -4.00 20.56 7.99
N PRO A 125 -3.97 21.78 8.57
CA PRO A 125 -3.29 22.92 7.99
C PRO A 125 -1.76 22.77 7.99
N ALA A 126 -1.18 21.96 8.89
CA ALA A 126 0.26 21.72 8.93
C ALA A 126 0.75 20.78 7.80
N ALA A 127 -0.16 20.08 7.10
CA ALA A 127 0.21 19.30 5.94
C ALA A 127 0.51 20.19 4.74
N ASN A 128 1.64 19.92 4.08
CA ASN A 128 2.02 20.64 2.88
C ASN A 128 0.99 20.44 1.75
N TRP A 129 0.95 21.39 0.82
CA TRP A 129 -0.05 21.41 -0.26
C TRP A 129 0.02 20.16 -1.16
N THR A 130 1.23 19.61 -1.36
CA THR A 130 1.46 18.40 -2.17
C THR A 130 0.75 17.19 -1.58
N VAL A 131 0.94 16.94 -0.27
CA VAL A 131 0.26 15.85 0.46
C VAL A 131 -1.25 16.06 0.43
N ARG A 132 -1.70 17.30 0.68
CA ARG A 132 -3.14 17.61 0.68
C ARG A 132 -3.78 17.34 -0.68
N PHE A 133 -3.09 17.67 -1.76
CA PHE A 133 -3.54 17.38 -3.11
C PHE A 133 -3.52 15.88 -3.43
N ALA A 134 -2.44 15.19 -3.04
CA ALA A 134 -2.23 13.77 -3.31
C ALA A 134 -3.26 12.88 -2.61
N LEU A 135 -3.65 13.21 -1.38
CA LEU A 135 -4.56 12.41 -0.54
C LEU A 135 -6.03 12.84 -0.62
N ARG A 136 -6.38 13.81 -1.46
CA ARG A 136 -7.74 14.39 -1.54
C ARG A 136 -8.84 13.38 -1.88
N LYS A 137 -8.48 12.23 -2.46
CA LYS A 137 -9.41 11.15 -2.87
C LYS A 137 -9.22 9.87 -2.05
N GLY A 138 -8.52 9.96 -0.92
CA GLY A 138 -8.01 8.80 -0.19
C GLY A 138 -6.60 8.44 -0.63
N GLY A 139 -6.09 7.36 -0.07
CA GLY A 139 -4.72 6.93 -0.29
C GLY A 139 -4.31 5.82 0.67
N LYS A 140 -3.02 5.77 0.97
CA LYS A 140 -2.47 4.81 1.92
C LYS A 140 -1.30 5.38 2.69
N PHE A 141 -1.13 4.91 3.93
CA PHE A 141 0.13 5.03 4.64
C PHE A 141 0.80 3.66 4.64
N THR A 142 2.05 3.65 4.23
CA THR A 142 2.92 2.47 4.27
C THR A 142 3.88 2.64 5.44
N LEU A 143 3.87 1.67 6.34
CA LEU A 143 4.63 1.60 7.57
C LEU A 143 5.63 0.45 7.42
N THR A 144 6.91 0.75 7.29
CA THR A 144 7.98 -0.23 7.11
C THR A 144 8.87 -0.23 8.33
N LYS A 145 8.91 -1.35 9.06
CA LYS A 145 9.74 -1.50 10.25
C LYS A 145 11.19 -1.73 9.84
N PHE A 146 12.12 -0.96 10.40
CA PHE A 146 13.57 -1.14 10.26
C PHE A 146 14.15 -1.52 11.63
N GLY A 147 14.40 -2.80 11.85
CA GLY A 147 14.85 -3.30 13.16
C GLY A 147 13.76 -3.17 14.24
N THR A 148 14.15 -2.98 15.50
CA THR A 148 13.19 -2.83 16.62
C THR A 148 12.75 -1.38 16.84
N ASP A 149 13.59 -0.42 16.47
CA ASP A 149 13.51 0.96 16.98
C ASP A 149 13.28 2.00 15.89
N GLN A 150 13.09 1.59 14.64
CA GLN A 150 12.80 2.52 13.55
C GLN A 150 11.59 2.08 12.74
N LEU A 151 10.79 3.07 12.36
CA LEU A 151 9.62 2.91 11.51
C LEU A 151 9.69 3.98 10.42
N LYS A 152 9.70 3.57 9.15
CA LYS A 152 9.47 4.50 8.04
C LYS A 152 7.99 4.55 7.75
N ILE A 153 7.45 5.75 7.72
CA ILE A 153 6.07 6.01 7.32
C ILE A 153 6.10 6.80 6.03
N ALA A 154 5.38 6.34 5.01
CA ALA A 154 5.35 6.96 3.69
C ALA A 154 3.92 7.03 3.14
N THR A 155 3.69 8.05 2.33
CA THR A 155 2.49 8.23 1.52
C THR A 155 2.83 8.96 0.23
N SER A 156 1.84 9.19 -0.63
CA SER A 156 2.03 10.00 -1.83
C SER A 156 2.45 11.43 -1.46
N GLY A 157 3.67 11.82 -1.85
CA GLY A 157 4.19 13.17 -1.66
C GLY A 157 4.91 13.42 -0.34
N TRP A 158 5.09 12.41 0.53
CA TRP A 158 5.84 12.56 1.78
C TRP A 158 6.30 11.20 2.34
N SER A 159 7.45 11.19 3.01
CA SER A 159 7.89 10.09 3.86
C SER A 159 8.79 10.58 4.99
N GLY A 160 8.77 9.91 6.13
CA GLY A 160 9.65 10.17 7.26
C GLY A 160 10.13 8.88 7.92
N VAL A 161 11.24 8.96 8.65
CA VAL A 161 11.75 7.91 9.54
C VAL A 161 11.46 8.32 10.97
N PHE A 162 10.99 7.38 11.77
CA PHE A 162 10.50 7.61 13.12
C PHE A 162 11.13 6.64 14.11
N THR A 163 11.27 7.08 15.35
CA THR A 163 11.65 6.24 16.50
C THR A 163 10.52 6.19 17.53
N PRO A 164 10.41 5.12 18.34
CA PRO A 164 9.45 5.04 19.41
C PRO A 164 9.57 6.23 20.36
N LYS A 165 8.45 6.90 20.66
CA LYS A 165 8.42 7.92 21.70
C LYS A 165 8.11 7.22 23.03
N LEU A 166 9.10 7.16 23.91
CA LEU A 166 8.91 6.70 25.29
C LEU A 166 7.87 7.61 25.96
N LYS A 167 6.97 6.99 26.75
CA LYS A 167 5.92 7.70 27.49
C LYS A 167 6.51 8.64 28.53
#